data_AF-A0A8S0XRM3-F1
#
_entry.id   AF-A0A8S0XRM3-F1
#
_cell.length_a   1.000
_cell.length_b   1.000
_cell.length_c   1.000
_cell.angle_alpha   90.00
_cell.angle_beta   90.00
_cell.angle_gamma   90.00
#
_symmetry.space_group_name_H-M   'P 1'
#
loop_
_entity.id
_entity.type
_entity.pdbx_description
1 polymer ?
#
loop_
_entity_poly.entity_id
_entity_poly.type
_entity_poly.pdbx_seq_one_letter_code
_entity_poly.pdbx_strand_id
1 'polypeptide(L)'
;MKHYGTLPSPPPKKMKHSNVLDSTPPAGPSEPEDLRYDFSVPSPEATQNEYLLEFKMRRRAYLHRILQGEAIGLNACSSTGPSLDIGINLDQEYVNAAALADDPEERDWDDVPADLPSTTPDEDSCGNSFLVVVNISGVHRIPVVWCSCEHANPEYQLLDLRLFPASFANIRTVFTFSVLDDFLTNVAFPNQVPNRYVELQRLSRQGRNLKYLKWHGFGHSTQEPGPGELAIFCPTCPQPGINLPANWRTKYAENELLWTLVVDGNFTADHLRQKRPADNVWLSEGQGMTTSWKPYHDHLKIARETKEKDPCDSNFNALNRANEAVAYKDANGTLGHACGRHGCYCPRSVVDLQKGERQANIDWSLCEALKAINIDDLPRVLLIYDIMCQYHKKLKHRISVSPYLELPDIVIDKAIGLFHVHGHQDSCLFHYATSFILGAAKINGEIMETLWAVLNNIS
;
A
#
# COMPACT_ATOMS: atom_id res chain seq x y z
N MET A 1 -34.72 24.89 16.60
CA MET A 1 -33.58 25.51 15.91
C MET A 1 -32.86 26.43 16.90
N LYS A 2 -31.67 26.04 17.33
CA LYS A 2 -30.77 26.88 18.16
C LYS A 2 -29.43 26.96 17.43
N HIS A 3 -28.99 28.19 17.20
CA HIS A 3 -27.76 28.56 16.51
C HIS A 3 -26.53 27.99 17.23
N TYR A 4 -25.64 27.32 16.49
CA TYR A 4 -24.28 27.02 16.93
C TYR A 4 -23.37 28.21 16.61
N GLY A 5 -22.76 28.78 17.64
CA GLY A 5 -21.75 29.83 17.53
C GLY A 5 -20.39 29.26 17.08
N THR A 6 -19.66 30.07 16.32
CA THR A 6 -18.29 29.84 15.84
C THR A 6 -17.29 29.73 16.99
N LEU A 7 -16.39 28.74 16.91
CA LEU A 7 -15.27 28.56 17.85
C LEU A 7 -14.17 29.61 17.57
N PRO A 8 -13.51 30.16 18.60
CA PRO A 8 -12.41 31.12 18.43
C PRO A 8 -11.09 30.44 18.05
N SER A 9 -10.30 31.13 17.22
CA SER A 9 -8.96 30.72 16.79
C SER A 9 -7.95 30.70 17.95
N PRO A 10 -6.96 29.78 17.95
CA PRO A 10 -5.94 29.72 18.99
C PRO A 10 -4.96 30.92 18.92
N PRO A 11 -4.39 31.36 20.06
CA PRO A 11 -3.49 32.51 20.10
C PRO A 11 -2.10 32.18 19.52
N PRO A 12 -1.36 33.18 18.99
CA PRO A 12 -0.05 32.96 18.40
C PRO A 12 1.00 32.65 19.48
N LYS A 13 1.81 31.61 19.23
CA LYS A 13 2.98 31.28 20.07
C LYS A 13 4.07 32.34 19.90
N LYS A 14 4.47 33.00 21.00
CA LYS A 14 5.65 33.87 21.07
C LYS A 14 6.93 33.04 20.94
N MET A 15 7.67 33.20 19.84
CA MET A 15 9.05 32.71 19.72
C MET A 15 10.00 33.66 20.47
N LYS A 16 10.98 33.09 21.17
CA LYS A 16 12.04 33.83 21.87
C LYS A 16 13.03 34.40 20.84
N HIS A 17 13.29 35.71 20.93
CA HIS A 17 14.31 36.41 20.15
C HIS A 17 15.73 35.98 20.58
N SER A 18 16.57 35.67 19.60
CA SER A 18 18.04 35.67 19.74
C SER A 18 18.63 36.71 18.76
N ASN A 19 19.72 37.33 19.20
CA ASN A 19 20.26 38.63 18.76
C ASN A 19 20.48 38.82 17.26
N VAL A 20 20.18 40.06 16.84
CA VAL A 20 20.45 40.67 15.53
C VAL A 20 21.93 41.04 15.44
N LEU A 21 22.61 40.56 14.39
CA LEU A 21 23.85 41.16 13.88
C LEU A 21 23.68 41.43 12.38
N ASP A 22 23.84 42.72 12.08
CA ASP A 22 24.13 43.47 10.86
C ASP A 22 23.85 42.93 9.44
N SER A 23 23.41 43.89 8.63
CA SER A 23 22.74 43.79 7.34
C SER A 23 23.66 43.71 6.11
N THR A 24 23.42 42.70 5.27
CA THR A 24 23.50 42.78 3.79
C THR A 24 22.51 41.76 3.20
N PRO A 25 21.74 42.08 2.14
CA PRO A 25 20.77 41.14 1.58
C PRO A 25 21.51 40.06 0.77
N PRO A 26 21.33 38.76 1.07
CA PRO A 26 21.87 37.72 0.21
C PRO A 26 21.08 37.69 -1.10
N ALA A 27 21.81 37.52 -2.19
CA ALA A 27 21.27 37.36 -3.54
C ALA A 27 20.15 36.30 -3.56
N GLY A 28 19.10 36.56 -4.35
CA GLY A 28 17.98 35.64 -4.53
C GLY A 28 18.46 34.24 -4.92
N PRO A 29 17.70 33.18 -4.60
CA PRO A 29 18.11 31.82 -4.90
C PRO A 29 18.28 31.68 -6.42
N SER A 30 19.52 31.45 -6.84
CA SER A 30 19.84 30.93 -8.16
C SER A 30 19.10 29.60 -8.34
N GLU A 31 18.47 29.42 -9.50
CA GLU A 31 17.94 28.12 -9.92
C GLU A 31 18.99 27.03 -9.70
N PRO A 32 18.60 25.81 -9.29
CA PRO A 32 19.57 24.75 -9.09
C PRO A 32 20.12 24.32 -10.46
N GLU A 33 21.29 24.85 -10.81
CA GLU A 33 22.15 24.31 -11.85
C GLU A 33 22.59 22.88 -11.46
N ASP A 34 22.52 21.99 -12.45
CA ASP A 34 22.96 20.59 -12.46
C ASP A 34 22.12 19.54 -11.71
N LEU A 35 20.99 19.18 -12.34
CA LEU A 35 20.50 17.78 -12.40
C LEU A 35 20.54 17.30 -13.87
N ARG A 36 21.73 17.17 -14.45
CA ARG A 36 21.89 16.45 -15.72
C ARG A 36 21.83 14.94 -15.45
N TYR A 37 20.63 14.39 -15.55
CA TYR A 37 20.44 12.95 -15.61
C TYR A 37 20.74 12.48 -17.04
N ASP A 38 21.72 11.59 -17.18
CA ASP A 38 22.00 10.90 -18.44
C ASP A 38 20.92 9.84 -18.68
N PHE A 39 19.96 10.15 -19.56
CA PHE A 39 18.84 9.28 -19.94
C PHE A 39 19.21 8.41 -21.15
N SER A 40 20.26 7.61 -21.04
CA SER A 40 20.59 6.64 -22.08
C SER A 40 19.37 5.74 -22.37
N VAL A 41 18.99 5.69 -23.64
CA VAL A 41 17.76 5.06 -24.16
C VAL A 41 17.72 3.56 -23.81
N PRO A 42 16.66 3.07 -23.13
CA PRO A 42 16.45 1.64 -22.95
C PRO A 42 16.26 0.95 -24.30
N SER A 43 16.79 -0.28 -24.40
CA SER A 43 16.61 -1.20 -25.52
C SER A 43 15.13 -1.31 -25.96
N PRO A 44 14.83 -1.58 -27.26
CA PRO A 44 13.47 -1.68 -27.80
C PRO A 44 12.53 -2.70 -27.11
N GLU A 45 13.05 -3.55 -26.23
CA GLU A 45 12.31 -4.60 -25.52
C GLU A 45 12.48 -4.48 -23.99
N ALA A 46 12.33 -3.28 -23.43
CA ALA A 46 12.36 -3.11 -21.98
C ALA A 46 11.27 -3.95 -21.30
N THR A 47 11.70 -4.76 -20.33
CA THR A 47 10.84 -5.57 -19.47
C THR A 47 10.01 -4.70 -18.53
N GLN A 48 8.94 -5.26 -17.97
CA GLN A 48 8.09 -4.57 -16.99
C GLN A 48 8.88 -4.09 -15.77
N ASN A 49 9.91 -4.83 -15.36
CA ASN A 49 10.76 -4.49 -14.22
C ASN A 49 11.72 -3.34 -14.55
N GLU A 50 12.27 -3.29 -15.76
CA GLU A 50 13.08 -2.14 -16.22
C GLU A 50 12.25 -0.86 -16.23
N TYR A 51 11.01 -0.90 -16.73
CA TYR A 51 10.10 0.25 -16.64
C TYR A 51 9.78 0.66 -15.20
N LEU A 52 9.69 -0.28 -14.25
CA LEU A 52 9.50 0.04 -12.84
C LEU A 52 10.75 0.69 -12.21
N LEU A 53 11.95 0.25 -12.57
CA LEU A 53 13.21 0.87 -12.14
C LEU A 53 13.32 2.31 -12.66
N GLU A 54 13.04 2.49 -13.94
CA GLU A 54 12.99 3.81 -14.57
C GLU A 54 11.95 4.72 -13.95
N PHE A 55 10.77 4.19 -13.63
CA PHE A 55 9.76 4.92 -12.90
C PHE A 55 10.25 5.36 -11.52
N LYS A 56 10.95 4.50 -10.75
CA LYS A 56 11.48 4.89 -9.43
C LYS A 56 12.37 6.14 -9.52
N MET A 57 13.16 6.27 -10.57
CA MET A 57 14.00 7.45 -10.81
C MET A 57 13.17 8.71 -11.11
N ARG A 58 12.06 8.58 -11.84
CA ARG A 58 11.17 9.69 -12.26
C ARG A 58 10.09 10.04 -11.26
N ARG A 59 9.75 9.12 -10.35
CA ARG A 59 8.60 9.15 -9.45
C ARG A 59 8.42 10.49 -8.74
N ARG A 60 9.52 11.06 -8.23
CA ARG A 60 9.49 12.33 -7.50
C ARG A 60 9.11 13.50 -8.40
N ALA A 61 9.71 13.58 -9.59
CA ALA A 61 9.39 14.62 -10.56
C ALA A 61 7.94 14.49 -11.04
N TYR A 62 7.48 13.25 -11.28
CA TYR A 62 6.10 12.96 -11.65
C TYR A 62 5.11 13.41 -10.56
N LEU A 63 5.37 13.04 -9.31
CA LEU A 63 4.55 13.43 -8.17
C LEU A 63 4.44 14.95 -8.05
N HIS A 64 5.57 15.65 -8.16
CA HIS A 64 5.60 17.11 -8.12
C HIS A 64 4.80 17.74 -9.27
N ARG A 65 4.95 17.23 -10.50
CA ARG A 65 4.23 17.76 -11.67
C ARG A 65 2.72 17.55 -11.55
N ILE A 66 2.30 16.37 -11.11
CA ILE A 66 0.88 16.04 -10.87
C ILE A 66 0.28 17.01 -9.83
N LEU A 67 0.99 17.29 -8.73
CA LEU A 67 0.52 18.20 -7.70
C LEU A 67 0.44 19.65 -8.19
N GLN A 68 1.40 20.10 -8.99
CA GLN A 68 1.35 21.42 -9.61
C GLN A 68 0.11 21.57 -10.52
N GLY A 69 -0.14 20.58 -11.38
CA GLY A 69 -1.30 20.59 -12.28
C GLY A 69 -2.63 20.66 -11.52
N GLU A 70 -2.76 19.90 -10.42
CA GLU A 70 -3.96 19.93 -9.57
C GLU A 70 -4.12 21.26 -8.82
N ALA A 71 -3.03 21.87 -8.35
CA ALA A 71 -3.08 23.18 -7.71
C ALA A 71 -3.47 24.30 -8.68
N ILE A 72 -2.98 24.24 -9.93
CA ILE A 72 -3.34 25.20 -10.98
C ILE A 72 -4.81 25.01 -11.40
N GLY A 73 -5.29 23.77 -11.53
CA GLY A 73 -6.68 23.46 -11.82
C GLY A 73 -7.68 24.01 -10.80
N LEU A 74 -7.28 24.12 -9.52
CA LEU A 74 -8.08 24.76 -8.46
C LEU A 74 -8.11 26.29 -8.57
N ASN A 75 -7.10 26.92 -9.19
CA ASN A 75 -7.00 28.37 -9.38
C ASN A 75 -7.46 28.85 -10.76
N ALA A 76 -7.63 27.94 -11.73
CA ALA A 76 -8.06 28.25 -13.10
C ALA A 76 -9.59 28.39 -13.27
N CYS A 77 -10.36 28.54 -12.18
CA CYS A 77 -11.73 29.04 -12.24
C CYS A 77 -11.77 30.57 -12.10
N SER A 78 -11.02 31.25 -12.97
CA SER A 78 -11.36 32.59 -13.45
C SER A 78 -10.59 32.82 -14.75
N SER A 79 -11.32 33.05 -15.83
CA SER A 79 -10.83 33.26 -17.21
C SER A 79 -10.11 32.10 -17.91
N THR A 80 -10.90 31.39 -18.73
CA THR A 80 -10.49 30.76 -20.01
C THR A 80 -9.37 29.73 -19.97
N GLY A 81 -9.71 28.51 -19.56
CA GLY A 81 -9.03 27.28 -20.00
C GLY A 81 -10.09 26.20 -20.24
N PRO A 82 -10.05 25.44 -21.35
CA PRO A 82 -11.02 24.37 -21.53
C PRO A 82 -10.76 23.32 -20.46
N SER A 83 -11.75 23.09 -19.61
CA SER A 83 -11.93 21.77 -18.99
C SER A 83 -11.82 20.76 -20.12
N LEU A 84 -10.76 19.97 -20.16
CA LEU A 84 -10.67 18.84 -21.07
C LEU A 84 -11.59 17.75 -20.50
N ASP A 85 -12.90 18.01 -20.50
CA ASP A 85 -13.87 16.95 -20.72
C ASP A 85 -13.53 16.45 -22.11
N ILE A 86 -12.84 15.32 -22.20
CA ILE A 86 -12.67 14.61 -23.47
C ILE A 86 -14.08 14.12 -23.83
N GLY A 87 -14.88 15.02 -24.42
CA GLY A 87 -16.11 14.73 -25.11
C GLY A 87 -15.74 13.93 -26.34
N ILE A 88 -15.59 12.63 -26.15
CA ILE A 88 -15.35 11.68 -27.23
C ILE A 88 -16.59 11.73 -28.10
N ASN A 89 -16.43 12.32 -29.28
CA ASN A 89 -17.45 12.31 -30.30
C ASN A 89 -17.59 10.86 -30.79
N LEU A 90 -18.72 10.22 -30.51
CA LEU A 90 -18.97 8.78 -30.67
C LEU A 90 -19.16 8.33 -32.15
N ASP A 91 -18.84 9.19 -33.12
CA ASP A 91 -19.23 8.98 -34.52
C ASP A 91 -18.11 8.41 -35.42
N GLN A 92 -17.08 7.77 -34.86
CA GLN A 92 -16.14 6.97 -35.67
C GLN A 92 -16.40 5.48 -35.49
N GLU A 93 -17.15 4.92 -36.42
CA GLU A 93 -17.32 3.48 -36.61
C GLU A 93 -15.94 2.83 -36.83
N TYR A 94 -15.48 2.06 -35.84
CA TYR A 94 -14.37 1.13 -36.02
C TYR A 94 -14.87 -0.16 -36.64
N VAL A 95 -14.51 -0.41 -37.89
CA VAL A 95 -14.67 -1.71 -38.54
C VAL A 95 -13.52 -2.60 -38.07
N ASN A 96 -13.74 -3.43 -37.05
CA ASN A 96 -12.77 -4.44 -36.63
C ASN A 96 -12.97 -5.74 -37.41
N ALA A 97 -11.97 -6.14 -38.19
CA ALA A 97 -11.91 -7.39 -38.95
C ALA A 97 -11.66 -8.64 -38.07
N ALA A 98 -12.22 -8.68 -36.85
CA ALA A 98 -12.12 -9.83 -35.94
C ALA A 98 -13.35 -10.75 -35.98
N ALA A 99 -14.29 -10.52 -36.90
CA ALA A 99 -15.53 -11.29 -37.02
C ALA A 99 -15.38 -12.65 -37.75
N LEU A 100 -14.17 -13.16 -37.96
CA LEU A 100 -13.94 -14.42 -38.67
C LEU A 100 -12.83 -15.24 -37.99
N ALA A 101 -13.15 -15.93 -36.90
CA ALA A 101 -12.46 -17.16 -36.50
C ALA A 101 -13.35 -17.95 -35.54
N ASP A 102 -13.69 -19.17 -35.98
CA ASP A 102 -14.52 -20.15 -35.27
C ASP A 102 -13.87 -20.71 -33.99
N ASP A 103 -14.77 -21.16 -33.10
CA ASP A 103 -14.66 -22.08 -31.95
C ASP A 103 -13.86 -21.66 -30.68
N PRO A 104 -14.45 -21.62 -29.46
CA PRO A 104 -13.81 -21.05 -28.26
C PRO A 104 -13.03 -22.02 -27.36
N GLU A 105 -12.99 -23.33 -27.64
CA GLU A 105 -12.57 -24.33 -26.64
C GLU A 105 -11.09 -24.79 -26.69
N GLU A 106 -10.24 -24.27 -27.59
CA GLU A 106 -8.83 -24.70 -27.70
C GLU A 106 -7.80 -23.55 -27.80
N ARG A 107 -7.99 -22.41 -27.12
CA ARG A 107 -6.94 -21.37 -27.03
C ARG A 107 -6.12 -21.48 -25.76
N ASP A 108 -4.91 -22.03 -25.89
CA ASP A 108 -3.81 -21.80 -24.96
C ASP A 108 -3.46 -20.30 -24.99
N TRP A 109 -3.55 -19.63 -23.84
CA TRP A 109 -3.44 -18.17 -23.74
C TRP A 109 -2.01 -17.65 -23.98
N ASP A 110 -1.04 -18.54 -24.15
CA ASP A 110 0.38 -18.22 -24.38
C ASP A 110 0.74 -18.00 -25.87
N ASP A 111 -0.16 -18.29 -26.83
CA ASP A 111 0.16 -18.30 -28.28
C ASP A 111 -0.71 -17.37 -29.16
N VAL A 112 -1.21 -16.24 -28.65
CA VAL A 112 -1.83 -15.21 -29.51
C VAL A 112 -0.73 -14.27 -30.05
N PRO A 113 -0.49 -14.19 -31.37
CA PRO A 113 0.48 -13.25 -31.93
C PRO A 113 0.08 -11.81 -31.56
N ALA A 114 1.01 -11.05 -30.98
CA ALA A 114 0.79 -9.67 -30.53
C ALA A 114 0.52 -8.67 -31.67
N ASP A 115 0.73 -9.09 -32.92
CA ASP A 115 0.75 -8.20 -34.08
C ASP A 115 -0.30 -8.60 -35.12
N LEU A 116 -1.52 -8.09 -34.96
CA LEU A 116 -2.36 -7.82 -36.14
C LEU A 116 -1.79 -6.55 -36.81
N PRO A 117 -1.47 -6.57 -38.12
CA PRO A 117 -0.98 -5.39 -38.82
C PRO A 117 -2.01 -4.26 -38.71
N SER A 118 -1.64 -3.16 -38.06
CA SER A 118 -2.43 -1.94 -38.05
C SER A 118 -2.48 -1.39 -39.49
N THR A 119 -3.62 -1.51 -40.15
CA THR A 119 -3.92 -0.79 -41.40
C THR A 119 -4.18 0.70 -41.16
N THR A 120 -4.06 1.17 -39.90
CA THR A 120 -4.31 2.57 -39.55
C THR A 120 -3.05 3.42 -39.61
N PRO A 121 -3.07 4.60 -40.28
CA PRO A 121 -1.91 5.48 -40.41
C PRO A 121 -1.34 5.91 -39.05
N ASP A 122 -0.02 6.01 -38.96
CA ASP A 122 0.68 6.47 -37.74
C ASP A 122 0.65 7.99 -37.54
N GLU A 123 0.31 8.72 -38.60
CA GLU A 123 0.20 10.18 -38.63
C GLU A 123 -1.12 10.63 -39.24
N ASP A 124 -1.61 11.79 -38.82
CA ASP A 124 -2.75 12.44 -39.46
C ASP A 124 -2.35 13.13 -40.78
N SER A 125 -3.32 13.74 -41.46
CA SER A 125 -3.07 14.48 -42.71
C SER A 125 -2.15 15.70 -42.57
N CYS A 126 -1.84 16.10 -41.33
CA CYS A 126 -0.96 17.22 -41.00
C CYS A 126 0.43 16.74 -40.53
N GLY A 127 0.70 15.44 -40.52
CA GLY A 127 1.96 14.86 -40.06
C GLY A 127 2.08 14.73 -38.54
N ASN A 128 0.98 14.85 -37.80
CA ASN A 128 0.99 14.68 -36.35
C ASN A 128 0.91 13.19 -35.99
N SER A 129 1.82 12.72 -35.15
CA SER A 129 1.79 11.34 -34.64
C SER A 129 0.57 11.07 -33.77
N PHE A 130 -0.03 9.88 -33.94
CA PHE A 130 -1.09 9.40 -33.06
C PHE A 130 -0.55 8.83 -31.73
N LEU A 131 -1.22 9.15 -30.64
CA LEU A 131 -1.12 8.45 -29.36
C LEU A 131 -2.34 7.55 -29.15
N VAL A 132 -2.10 6.37 -28.60
CA VAL A 132 -3.13 5.48 -28.08
C VAL A 132 -3.48 5.93 -26.66
N VAL A 133 -4.69 6.43 -26.45
CA VAL A 133 -5.20 6.89 -25.16
C VAL A 133 -6.17 5.85 -24.61
N VAL A 134 -5.80 5.22 -23.52
CA VAL A 134 -6.65 4.27 -22.79
C VAL A 134 -7.46 5.02 -21.75
N ASN A 135 -8.79 4.93 -21.86
CA ASN A 135 -9.75 5.60 -20.98
C ASN A 135 -10.86 4.64 -20.55
N ILE A 136 -11.64 5.05 -19.54
CA ILE A 136 -12.83 4.32 -19.08
C ILE A 136 -13.89 4.11 -20.17
N SER A 137 -13.90 4.94 -21.21
CA SER A 137 -14.80 4.79 -22.36
C SER A 137 -14.28 3.86 -23.45
N GLY A 138 -13.01 3.44 -23.39
CA GLY A 138 -12.36 2.63 -24.43
C GLY A 138 -10.95 3.10 -24.78
N VAL A 139 -10.43 2.58 -25.88
CA VAL A 139 -9.08 2.90 -26.40
C VAL A 139 -9.23 3.77 -27.63
N HIS A 140 -8.58 4.94 -27.61
CA HIS A 140 -8.72 5.98 -28.64
C HIS A 140 -7.38 6.23 -29.31
N ARG A 141 -7.36 6.58 -30.61
CA ARG A 141 -6.17 7.10 -31.28
C ARG A 141 -6.35 8.60 -31.48
N ILE A 142 -5.53 9.40 -30.81
CA ILE A 142 -5.64 10.86 -30.82
C ILE A 142 -4.34 11.44 -31.40
N PRO A 143 -4.41 12.30 -32.45
CA PRO A 143 -3.22 12.96 -32.96
C PRO A 143 -2.74 13.99 -31.95
N VAL A 144 -1.42 14.06 -31.72
CA VAL A 144 -0.84 14.95 -30.70
C VAL A 144 0.13 15.93 -31.35
N VAL A 145 -0.06 17.21 -31.00
CA VAL A 145 0.86 18.29 -31.34
C VAL A 145 1.70 18.60 -30.10
N TRP A 146 2.99 18.34 -30.18
CA TRP A 146 3.92 18.59 -29.08
C TRP A 146 4.32 20.07 -29.04
N CYS A 147 4.36 20.63 -27.83
CA CYS A 147 4.97 21.93 -27.63
C CYS A 147 6.47 21.86 -27.95
N SER A 148 6.95 22.81 -28.75
CA SER A 148 8.35 22.90 -29.19
C SER A 148 9.19 23.91 -28.40
N CYS A 149 8.73 24.31 -27.20
CA CYS A 149 9.51 25.18 -26.33
C CYS A 149 10.81 24.50 -25.87
N GLU A 150 11.84 25.29 -25.57
CA GLU A 150 13.21 24.83 -25.24
C GLU A 150 13.28 23.81 -24.08
N HIS A 151 12.37 23.89 -23.12
CA HIS A 151 12.30 23.00 -21.95
C HIS A 151 11.11 22.03 -21.99
N ALA A 152 10.50 21.83 -23.15
CA ALA A 152 9.33 20.97 -23.30
C ALA A 152 9.73 19.49 -23.21
N ASN A 153 9.41 18.85 -22.09
CA ASN A 153 9.54 17.41 -21.93
C ASN A 153 8.21 16.70 -22.28
N PRO A 154 8.20 15.69 -23.16
CA PRO A 154 6.97 14.98 -23.56
C PRO A 154 6.22 14.32 -22.39
N GLU A 155 6.93 13.69 -21.45
CA GLU A 155 6.33 13.06 -20.27
C GLU A 155 5.59 14.10 -19.42
N TYR A 156 6.21 15.26 -19.19
CA TYR A 156 5.62 16.32 -18.37
C TYR A 156 4.41 16.97 -19.04
N GLN A 157 4.46 17.20 -20.35
CA GLN A 157 3.32 17.69 -21.12
C GLN A 157 2.11 16.75 -21.00
N LEU A 158 2.34 15.43 -21.03
CA LEU A 158 1.27 14.45 -20.83
C LEU A 158 0.72 14.49 -19.41
N LEU A 159 1.58 14.55 -18.39
CA LEU A 159 1.15 14.63 -17.00
C LEU A 159 0.32 15.88 -16.71
N ASP A 160 0.66 17.01 -17.34
CA ASP A 160 -0.12 18.25 -17.27
C ASP A 160 -1.53 18.09 -17.83
N LEU A 161 -1.65 17.30 -18.89
CA LEU A 161 -2.92 16.94 -19.53
C LEU A 161 -3.64 15.77 -18.81
N ARG A 162 -3.16 15.36 -17.63
CA ARG A 162 -3.70 14.22 -16.88
C ARG A 162 -3.64 12.90 -17.67
N LEU A 163 -2.59 12.74 -18.46
CA LEU A 163 -2.26 11.52 -19.20
C LEU A 163 -0.98 10.91 -18.63
N PHE A 164 -1.08 9.65 -18.20
CA PHE A 164 0.03 8.92 -17.60
C PHE A 164 0.72 8.06 -18.68
N PRO A 165 2.00 8.32 -18.97
CA PRO A 165 2.68 7.66 -20.09
C PRO A 165 3.00 6.19 -19.78
N ALA A 166 2.80 5.31 -20.77
CA ALA A 166 3.14 3.90 -20.62
C ALA A 166 4.64 3.63 -20.73
N SER A 167 5.39 4.48 -21.42
CA SER A 167 6.85 4.40 -21.63
C SER A 167 7.47 5.79 -21.46
N PHE A 168 8.81 5.89 -21.52
CA PHE A 168 9.53 7.14 -21.19
C PHE A 168 10.28 7.79 -22.37
N ALA A 169 10.58 7.05 -23.44
CA ALA A 169 11.32 7.57 -24.60
C ALA A 169 10.42 7.77 -25.83
N ASN A 170 9.91 6.67 -26.41
CA ASN A 170 8.97 6.68 -27.52
C ASN A 170 7.55 6.44 -26.98
N ILE A 171 6.91 7.50 -26.51
CA ILE A 171 5.58 7.41 -25.90
C ILE A 171 4.54 7.22 -27.01
N ARG A 172 3.96 6.03 -27.09
CA ARG A 172 2.88 5.70 -28.04
C ARG A 172 1.55 5.38 -27.37
N THR A 173 1.58 5.03 -26.10
CA THR A 173 0.41 4.70 -25.31
C THR A 173 0.41 5.50 -24.02
N VAL A 174 -0.75 6.04 -23.65
CA VAL A 174 -0.98 6.80 -22.43
C VAL A 174 -2.29 6.36 -21.80
N PHE A 175 -2.39 6.47 -20.48
CA PHE A 175 -3.56 6.09 -19.70
C PHE A 175 -4.11 7.32 -18.98
N THR A 176 -5.43 7.50 -18.97
CA THR A 176 -6.03 8.53 -18.12
C THR A 176 -5.89 8.15 -16.64
N PHE A 177 -5.85 9.14 -15.74
CA PHE A 177 -5.88 8.83 -14.31
C PHE A 177 -7.17 8.10 -13.88
N SER A 178 -8.28 8.31 -14.60
CA SER A 178 -9.55 7.61 -14.36
C SER A 178 -9.42 6.10 -14.56
N VAL A 179 -8.80 5.64 -15.66
CA VAL A 179 -8.60 4.20 -15.88
C VAL A 179 -7.59 3.59 -14.88
N LEU A 180 -6.65 4.38 -14.37
CA LEU A 180 -5.74 3.95 -13.30
C LEU A 180 -6.41 3.84 -11.92
N ASP A 181 -7.55 4.48 -11.72
CA ASP A 181 -8.36 4.39 -10.50
C ASP A 181 -9.43 3.29 -10.60
N ASP A 182 -10.10 3.16 -11.74
CA ASP A 182 -11.23 2.23 -11.93
C ASP A 182 -10.79 0.85 -12.45
N PHE A 183 -9.63 0.75 -13.10
CA PHE A 183 -9.13 -0.47 -13.78
C PHE A 183 -10.06 -1.06 -14.85
N LEU A 184 -11.07 -0.30 -15.26
CA LEU A 184 -12.06 -0.68 -16.26
C LEU A 184 -11.94 0.21 -17.50
N THR A 185 -12.07 -0.42 -18.68
CA THR A 185 -12.23 0.27 -19.97
C THR A 185 -13.71 0.19 -20.37
N ASN A 186 -14.02 -0.18 -21.61
CA ASN A 186 -15.41 -0.26 -22.08
C ASN A 186 -16.12 -1.52 -21.55
N VAL A 187 -16.88 -1.35 -20.47
CA VAL A 187 -17.67 -2.42 -19.84
C VAL A 187 -18.79 -2.94 -20.76
N ALA A 188 -19.32 -2.10 -21.66
CA ALA A 188 -20.40 -2.51 -22.56
C ALA A 188 -19.90 -3.47 -23.66
N PHE A 189 -18.64 -3.32 -24.10
CA PHE A 189 -18.06 -4.10 -25.19
C PHE A 189 -16.59 -4.49 -24.91
N PRO A 190 -16.32 -5.33 -23.88
CA PRO A 190 -14.95 -5.64 -23.46
C PRO A 190 -14.13 -6.32 -24.55
N ASN A 191 -14.77 -7.17 -25.38
CA ASN A 191 -14.13 -7.90 -26.47
C ASN A 191 -13.68 -7.03 -27.64
N GLN A 192 -14.13 -5.76 -27.69
CA GLN A 192 -13.77 -4.82 -28.76
C GLN A 192 -12.57 -3.94 -28.37
N VAL A 193 -12.09 -4.03 -27.13
CA VAL A 193 -10.99 -3.23 -26.63
C VAL A 193 -9.66 -3.99 -26.83
N PRO A 194 -8.64 -3.39 -27.47
CA PRO A 194 -7.32 -3.99 -27.56
C PRO A 194 -6.75 -4.33 -26.18
N ASN A 195 -6.16 -5.52 -26.04
CA ASN A 195 -5.57 -5.95 -24.77
C ASN A 195 -4.35 -5.07 -24.42
N ARG A 196 -4.43 -4.38 -23.28
CA ARG A 196 -3.36 -3.55 -22.69
C ARG A 196 -3.17 -3.88 -21.20
N TYR A 197 -3.48 -5.11 -20.84
CA TYR A 197 -3.53 -5.56 -19.45
C TYR A 197 -2.18 -5.47 -18.75
N VAL A 198 -1.10 -5.86 -19.44
CA VAL A 198 0.26 -5.87 -18.88
C VAL A 198 0.72 -4.44 -18.55
N GLU A 199 0.50 -3.49 -19.46
CA GLU A 199 0.81 -2.08 -19.22
C GLU A 199 -0.08 -1.51 -18.12
N LEU A 200 -1.39 -1.81 -18.14
CA LEU A 200 -2.31 -1.36 -17.11
C LEU A 200 -1.88 -1.86 -15.73
N GLN A 201 -1.50 -3.13 -15.57
CA GLN A 201 -1.00 -3.66 -14.30
C GLN A 201 0.22 -2.88 -13.79
N ARG A 202 1.20 -2.61 -14.66
CA ARG A 202 2.40 -1.84 -14.30
C ARG A 202 2.03 -0.42 -13.88
N LEU A 203 1.30 0.30 -14.72
CA LEU A 203 0.95 1.71 -14.48
C LEU A 203 0.02 1.86 -13.27
N SER A 204 -0.84 0.87 -13.01
CA SER A 204 -1.64 0.80 -11.79
C SER A 204 -0.77 0.77 -10.52
N ARG A 205 0.31 -0.03 -10.53
CA ARG A 205 1.26 -0.08 -9.41
C ARG A 205 1.98 1.26 -9.23
N GLN A 206 2.41 1.88 -10.34
CA GLN A 206 3.08 3.19 -10.34
C GLN A 206 2.13 4.30 -9.85
N GLY A 207 0.91 4.36 -10.38
CA GLY A 207 -0.14 5.31 -10.01
C GLY A 207 -0.55 5.18 -8.55
N ARG A 208 -0.79 3.96 -8.05
CA ARG A 208 -1.06 3.73 -6.62
C ARG A 208 0.11 4.21 -5.75
N ASN A 209 1.36 3.96 -6.15
CA ASN A 209 2.53 4.42 -5.41
C ASN A 209 2.59 5.96 -5.32
N LEU A 210 2.35 6.67 -6.42
CA LEU A 210 2.23 8.14 -6.41
C LEU A 210 1.07 8.62 -5.53
N LYS A 211 -0.08 7.94 -5.59
CA LYS A 211 -1.28 8.25 -4.80
C LYS A 211 -1.00 8.14 -3.30
N TYR A 212 -0.34 7.07 -2.85
CA TYR A 212 0.08 6.90 -1.46
C TYR A 212 1.05 8.00 -1.02
N LEU A 213 2.08 8.29 -1.82
CA LEU A 213 3.02 9.37 -1.50
C LEU A 213 2.32 10.73 -1.38
N LYS A 214 1.39 11.02 -2.28
CA LYS A 214 0.56 12.22 -2.24
C LYS A 214 -0.27 12.29 -0.97
N TRP A 215 -1.03 11.24 -0.66
CA TRP A 215 -1.94 11.19 0.49
C TRP A 215 -1.23 11.32 1.83
N HIS A 216 -0.01 10.80 1.92
CA HIS A 216 0.83 10.90 3.11
C HIS A 216 1.73 12.15 3.14
N GLY A 217 1.56 13.09 2.20
CA GLY A 217 2.25 14.40 2.23
C GLY A 217 3.69 14.39 1.72
N PHE A 218 4.17 13.30 1.12
CA PHE A 218 5.53 13.20 0.59
C PHE A 218 5.75 13.93 -0.73
N GLY A 219 4.70 14.50 -1.33
CA GLY A 219 4.80 15.23 -2.59
C GLY A 219 5.51 16.58 -2.53
N HIS A 220 5.56 17.22 -1.36
CA HIS A 220 6.30 18.47 -1.13
C HIS A 220 7.55 18.29 -0.25
N SER A 221 7.75 17.09 0.30
CA SER A 221 8.92 16.76 1.12
C SER A 221 10.06 16.29 0.24
N THR A 222 11.32 16.58 0.60
CA THR A 222 12.52 15.95 0.02
C THR A 222 12.86 14.59 0.62
N GLN A 223 12.15 14.22 1.69
CA GLN A 223 12.37 12.97 2.40
C GLN A 223 11.60 11.84 1.73
N GLU A 224 12.20 10.66 1.73
CA GLU A 224 11.53 9.41 1.39
C GLU A 224 10.74 8.89 2.60
N PRO A 225 9.62 8.19 2.39
CA PRO A 225 8.87 7.60 3.49
C PRO A 225 9.71 6.60 4.27
N GLY A 226 9.70 6.76 5.58
CA GLY A 226 10.25 5.79 6.52
C GLY A 226 9.34 4.57 6.70
N PRO A 227 9.77 3.62 7.55
CA PRO A 227 9.00 2.42 7.85
C PRO A 227 7.59 2.75 8.38
N GLY A 228 6.56 2.20 7.73
CA GLY A 228 5.16 2.37 8.12
C GLY A 228 4.54 3.76 7.85
N GLU A 229 5.28 4.74 7.33
CA GLU A 229 4.77 6.11 7.14
C GLU A 229 3.75 6.25 6.00
N LEU A 230 3.65 5.27 5.11
CA LEU A 230 2.61 5.15 4.07
C LEU A 230 1.42 4.29 4.52
N ALA A 231 1.30 4.00 5.81
CA ALA A 231 0.16 3.29 6.37
C ALA A 231 -0.67 4.22 7.27
N ILE A 232 -1.98 4.14 7.15
CA ILE A 232 -2.91 4.78 8.10
C ILE A 232 -3.31 3.72 9.11
N PHE A 233 -3.00 3.96 10.38
CA PHE A 233 -3.45 3.08 11.44
C PHE A 233 -4.78 3.52 12.07
N CYS A 234 -5.30 2.74 13.02
CA CYS A 234 -6.62 2.92 13.62
C CYS A 234 -6.83 4.33 14.20
N PRO A 235 -7.62 5.20 13.55
CA PRO A 235 -7.74 6.61 13.94
C PRO A 235 -8.54 6.80 15.23
N THR A 236 -9.33 5.80 15.61
CA THR A 236 -10.26 5.86 16.75
C THR A 236 -9.64 5.35 18.04
N CYS A 237 -8.65 4.46 17.97
CA CYS A 237 -8.02 3.94 19.17
C CYS A 237 -7.14 5.00 19.86
N PRO A 238 -6.92 4.89 21.19
CA PRO A 238 -6.24 5.92 21.97
C PRO A 238 -4.79 6.15 21.53
N GLN A 239 -4.45 7.32 21.01
CA GLN A 239 -3.12 7.67 20.54
C GLN A 239 -2.61 8.93 21.25
N PRO A 240 -1.75 8.78 22.27
CA PRO A 240 -1.07 9.91 22.91
C PRO A 240 -0.42 10.83 21.88
N GLY A 241 -0.62 12.15 22.04
CA GLY A 241 -0.08 13.16 21.13
C GLY A 241 -0.82 13.34 19.80
N ILE A 242 -1.77 12.45 19.46
CA ILE A 242 -2.52 12.50 18.20
C ILE A 242 -3.99 12.83 18.46
N ASN A 243 -4.73 11.92 19.09
CA ASN A 243 -6.18 12.06 19.30
C ASN A 243 -6.59 12.08 20.79
N LEU A 244 -5.63 12.01 21.71
CA LEU A 244 -5.85 12.17 23.14
C LEU A 244 -5.54 13.61 23.59
N PRO A 245 -6.36 14.21 24.47
CA PRO A 245 -6.08 15.53 25.04
C PRO A 245 -4.85 15.48 25.95
N ALA A 246 -4.10 16.59 26.11
CA ALA A 246 -2.86 16.62 26.90
C ALA A 246 -3.01 16.11 28.37
N ASN A 247 -4.19 16.24 28.98
CA ASN A 247 -4.48 15.77 30.33
C ASN A 247 -5.12 14.36 30.39
N TRP A 248 -5.02 13.58 29.31
CA TRP A 248 -5.68 12.28 29.17
C TRP A 248 -5.40 11.33 30.35
N ARG A 249 -4.17 11.35 30.91
CA ARG A 249 -3.75 10.51 32.05
C ARG A 249 -4.61 10.71 33.30
N THR A 250 -5.13 11.91 33.50
CA THR A 250 -6.02 12.25 34.64
C THR A 250 -7.49 12.17 34.27
N LYS A 251 -7.80 12.19 32.97
CA LYS A 251 -9.18 12.26 32.46
C LYS A 251 -9.81 10.89 32.30
N TYR A 252 -9.03 9.90 31.89
CA TYR A 252 -9.50 8.56 31.57
C TYR A 252 -8.87 7.55 32.53
N ALA A 253 -9.65 6.54 32.91
CA ALA A 253 -9.12 5.39 33.62
C ALA A 253 -8.30 4.50 32.68
N GLU A 254 -7.36 3.74 33.22
CA GLU A 254 -6.48 2.85 32.43
C GLU A 254 -7.27 1.86 31.55
N ASN A 255 -8.42 1.40 32.04
CA ASN A 255 -9.27 0.44 31.32
C ASN A 255 -10.03 1.06 30.13
N GLU A 256 -10.13 2.39 30.07
CA GLU A 256 -10.75 3.10 28.95
C GLU A 256 -9.77 3.32 27.79
N LEU A 257 -8.46 3.22 28.07
CA LEU A 257 -7.37 3.47 27.12
C LEU A 257 -6.72 2.18 26.59
N LEU A 258 -7.40 1.05 26.74
CA LEU A 258 -6.90 -0.26 26.35
C LEU A 258 -6.84 -0.39 24.82
N TRP A 259 -5.64 -0.68 24.31
CA TRP A 259 -5.48 -1.20 22.97
C TRP A 259 -5.81 -2.68 22.91
N THR A 260 -6.53 -3.10 21.88
CA THR A 260 -6.79 -4.51 21.62
C THR A 260 -6.22 -4.87 20.27
N LEU A 261 -5.27 -5.79 20.25
CA LEU A 261 -4.62 -6.33 19.07
C LEU A 261 -5.05 -7.79 18.91
N VAL A 262 -5.43 -8.15 17.70
CA VAL A 262 -5.74 -9.53 17.29
C VAL A 262 -4.71 -9.94 16.26
N VAL A 263 -4.21 -11.17 16.35
CA VAL A 263 -3.28 -11.75 15.38
C VAL A 263 -3.82 -13.06 14.85
N ASP A 264 -3.67 -13.25 13.55
CA ASP A 264 -4.06 -14.47 12.84
C ASP A 264 -3.26 -14.59 11.52
N GLY A 265 -3.14 -15.82 11.02
CA GLY A 265 -2.51 -16.16 9.75
C GLY A 265 -3.52 -16.48 8.64
N ASN A 266 -3.29 -15.95 7.45
CA ASN A 266 -4.03 -16.25 6.23
C ASN A 266 -3.21 -17.12 5.28
N PHE A 267 -3.60 -18.40 5.15
CA PHE A 267 -2.93 -19.38 4.29
C PHE A 267 -3.46 -19.41 2.85
N THR A 268 -4.52 -18.66 2.53
CA THR A 268 -4.96 -18.45 1.15
C THR A 268 -4.09 -17.42 0.46
N ALA A 269 -3.57 -16.45 1.22
CA ALA A 269 -2.61 -15.43 0.76
C ALA A 269 -1.19 -15.99 0.63
N ASP A 270 -1.03 -17.03 -0.20
CA ASP A 270 0.26 -17.64 -0.50
C ASP A 270 0.97 -16.96 -1.69
N HIS A 271 2.25 -17.26 -1.85
CA HIS A 271 3.04 -16.70 -2.94
C HIS A 271 3.92 -17.77 -3.58
N LEU A 272 3.84 -17.83 -4.91
CA LEU A 272 4.66 -18.72 -5.73
C LEU A 272 6.08 -18.16 -5.83
N ARG A 273 7.06 -19.05 -5.76
CA ARG A 273 8.45 -18.67 -5.94
C ARG A 273 8.65 -18.08 -7.33
N GLN A 274 9.14 -16.84 -7.36
CA GLN A 274 9.48 -16.18 -8.62
C GLN A 274 10.63 -16.90 -9.33
N LYS A 275 10.53 -17.05 -10.67
CA LYS A 275 11.59 -17.63 -11.49
C LYS A 275 12.89 -16.81 -11.44
N ARG A 276 12.77 -15.49 -11.36
CA ARG A 276 13.88 -14.53 -11.33
C ARG A 276 13.68 -13.49 -10.21
N PRO A 277 13.93 -13.86 -8.93
CA PRO A 277 13.69 -12.96 -7.79
C PRO A 277 14.62 -11.74 -7.81
N ALA A 278 15.77 -11.83 -8.46
CA ALA A 278 16.71 -10.72 -8.63
C ALA A 278 16.13 -9.56 -9.45
N ASP A 279 15.12 -9.83 -10.30
CA ASP A 279 14.49 -8.81 -11.15
C ASP A 279 13.37 -8.05 -10.40
N ASN A 280 13.02 -8.45 -9.17
CA ASN A 280 11.86 -7.90 -8.48
C ASN A 280 12.10 -6.45 -8.02
N VAL A 281 11.16 -5.57 -8.35
CA VAL A 281 11.25 -4.13 -8.05
C VAL A 281 10.24 -3.73 -6.99
N TRP A 282 10.75 -3.39 -5.81
CA TRP A 282 9.96 -2.90 -4.69
C TRP A 282 9.73 -1.38 -4.82
N LEU A 283 8.46 -0.97 -4.95
CA LEU A 283 8.07 0.44 -4.99
C LEU A 283 7.93 1.05 -3.58
N SER A 284 7.55 0.23 -2.59
CA SER A 284 7.40 0.60 -1.19
C SER A 284 7.75 -0.60 -0.30
N GLU A 285 9.02 -0.72 0.10
CA GLU A 285 9.50 -1.79 0.97
C GLU A 285 9.36 -1.38 2.44
N GLY A 286 8.52 -2.05 3.22
CA GLY A 286 8.37 -1.77 4.65
C GLY A 286 7.72 -0.42 5.01
N GLN A 287 7.36 0.39 4.01
CA GLN A 287 6.79 1.72 4.19
C GLN A 287 5.30 1.69 4.55
N GLY A 288 4.61 0.56 4.36
CA GLY A 288 3.16 0.43 4.53
C GLY A 288 2.77 -0.58 5.62
N MET A 289 1.76 -1.40 5.31
CA MET A 289 1.26 -2.45 6.23
C MET A 289 2.20 -3.64 6.34
N THR A 290 2.94 -3.95 5.27
CA THR A 290 3.93 -5.03 5.24
C THR A 290 5.25 -4.61 5.85
N THR A 291 5.95 -5.54 6.47
CA THR A 291 7.26 -5.28 7.08
C THR A 291 8.39 -5.14 6.04
N SER A 292 9.55 -4.66 6.48
CA SER A 292 10.77 -4.62 5.65
C SER A 292 11.33 -6.03 5.44
N TRP A 293 11.67 -6.39 4.21
CA TRP A 293 12.04 -7.76 3.87
C TRP A 293 13.33 -8.21 4.59
N LYS A 294 14.39 -7.40 4.47
CA LYS A 294 15.73 -7.78 4.96
C LYS A 294 15.79 -7.98 6.48
N PRO A 295 15.38 -7.01 7.33
CA PRO A 295 15.44 -7.16 8.78
C PRO A 295 14.62 -8.36 9.28
N TYR A 296 13.44 -8.58 8.68
CA TYR A 296 12.58 -9.71 9.00
C TYR A 296 13.25 -11.05 8.65
N HIS A 297 13.81 -11.18 7.45
CA HIS A 297 14.50 -12.41 7.05
C HIS A 297 15.75 -12.67 7.87
N ASP A 298 16.47 -11.63 8.28
CA ASP A 298 17.63 -11.76 9.15
C ASP A 298 17.24 -12.23 10.57
N HIS A 299 16.08 -11.79 11.09
CA HIS A 299 15.47 -12.35 12.30
C HIS A 299 15.10 -13.83 12.13
N LEU A 300 14.43 -14.19 11.04
CA LEU A 300 13.99 -15.57 10.80
C LEU A 300 15.14 -16.58 10.70
N LYS A 301 16.34 -16.15 10.27
CA LYS A 301 17.55 -17.00 10.19
C LYS A 301 18.07 -17.43 11.56
N ILE A 302 17.92 -16.58 12.57
CA ILE A 302 18.44 -16.84 13.92
C ILE A 302 17.37 -17.37 14.87
N ALA A 303 16.10 -17.13 14.56
CA ALA A 303 14.98 -17.53 15.39
C ALA A 303 14.91 -19.07 15.49
N ARG A 304 14.80 -19.57 16.72
CA ARG A 304 14.72 -21.00 17.02
C ARG A 304 13.30 -21.36 17.42
N GLU A 305 12.66 -22.21 16.63
CA GLU A 305 11.37 -22.79 16.98
C GLU A 305 11.56 -23.96 17.95
N THR A 306 10.96 -23.85 19.13
CA THR A 306 10.93 -24.94 20.11
C THR A 306 9.53 -25.51 20.14
N LYS A 307 9.35 -26.75 19.69
CA LYS A 307 8.08 -27.46 19.87
C LYS A 307 7.91 -27.73 21.36
N GLU A 308 6.94 -27.08 21.97
CA GLU A 308 6.54 -27.33 23.34
C GLU A 308 5.35 -28.27 23.37
N LYS A 309 5.24 -29.05 24.45
CA LYS A 309 4.05 -29.84 24.66
C LYS A 309 2.90 -28.89 24.93
N ASP A 310 1.82 -29.05 24.18
CA ASP A 310 0.62 -28.26 24.36
C ASP A 310 0.15 -28.38 25.82
N PRO A 311 0.02 -27.27 26.55
CA PRO A 311 -0.50 -27.27 27.91
C PRO A 311 -2.02 -27.52 27.93
N CYS A 312 -2.66 -27.56 26.77
CA CYS A 312 -4.07 -27.89 26.57
C CYS A 312 -4.15 -29.06 25.57
N ASP A 313 -4.95 -30.08 25.88
CA ASP A 313 -5.18 -31.25 24.99
C ASP A 313 -6.02 -30.91 23.74
N SER A 314 -6.10 -29.63 23.36
CA SER A 314 -6.86 -29.17 22.20
C SER A 314 -6.13 -29.54 20.91
N ASN A 315 -6.62 -30.58 20.23
CA ASN A 315 -6.14 -30.98 18.90
C ASN A 315 -6.53 -29.94 17.83
N PHE A 316 -5.81 -28.82 17.76
CA PHE A 316 -5.89 -27.92 16.61
C PHE A 316 -5.15 -28.54 15.41
N ASN A 317 -5.76 -29.57 14.82
CA ASN A 317 -5.23 -30.30 13.66
C ASN A 317 -4.97 -29.40 12.44
N ALA A 318 -5.60 -28.22 12.37
CA ALA A 318 -5.39 -27.22 11.32
C ALA A 318 -3.94 -26.70 11.28
N LEU A 319 -3.34 -26.41 12.45
CA LEU A 319 -1.95 -25.94 12.56
C LEU A 319 -0.97 -27.00 12.05
N ASN A 320 -1.23 -28.28 12.31
CA ASN A 320 -0.33 -29.35 11.90
C ASN A 320 -0.29 -29.57 10.37
N ARG A 321 -1.39 -29.30 9.64
CA ARG A 321 -1.43 -29.37 8.17
C ARG A 321 -0.89 -28.11 7.49
N ALA A 322 -1.07 -26.92 8.08
CA ALA A 322 -0.52 -25.66 7.58
C ALA A 322 1.02 -25.56 7.66
N ASN A 323 1.65 -26.43 8.45
CA ASN A 323 3.10 -26.46 8.69
C ASN A 323 3.92 -27.15 7.58
N GLU A 324 3.29 -27.70 6.54
CA GLU A 324 4.03 -28.30 5.42
C GLU A 324 4.52 -27.23 4.45
N ALA A 325 5.84 -27.04 4.40
CA ALA A 325 6.47 -26.18 3.42
C ALA A 325 6.29 -26.76 2.02
N VAL A 326 5.78 -25.95 1.09
CA VAL A 326 5.57 -26.39 -0.30
C VAL A 326 6.73 -25.90 -1.15
N ALA A 327 7.43 -26.80 -1.83
CA ALA A 327 8.72 -26.51 -2.48
C ALA A 327 8.67 -25.41 -3.55
N TYR A 328 7.53 -25.21 -4.21
CA TYR A 328 7.33 -24.21 -5.26
C TYR A 328 6.83 -22.85 -4.72
N LYS A 329 6.53 -22.73 -3.43
CA LYS A 329 6.16 -21.48 -2.77
C LYS A 329 7.37 -20.86 -2.07
N ASP A 330 7.38 -19.54 -1.97
CA ASP A 330 8.31 -18.80 -1.09
C ASP A 330 7.59 -18.19 0.12
N ALA A 331 6.27 -18.01 0.04
CA ALA A 331 5.37 -17.81 1.18
C ALA A 331 4.19 -18.80 1.12
N ASN A 332 3.88 -19.45 2.24
CA ASN A 332 2.73 -20.32 2.43
C ASN A 332 1.47 -19.58 2.88
N GLY A 333 1.58 -18.28 3.11
CA GLY A 333 0.54 -17.46 3.71
C GLY A 333 1.10 -16.11 4.17
N THR A 334 0.24 -15.28 4.71
CA THR A 334 0.60 -14.04 5.41
C THR A 334 0.08 -14.06 6.83
N LEU A 335 0.65 -13.25 7.72
CA LEU A 335 0.18 -13.05 9.08
C LEU A 335 0.20 -11.56 9.39
N GLY A 336 -0.74 -11.08 10.19
CA GLY A 336 -0.76 -9.68 10.59
C GLY A 336 -1.41 -9.47 11.94
N HIS A 337 -1.13 -8.31 12.56
CA HIS A 337 -1.90 -7.83 13.69
C HIS A 337 -2.90 -6.77 13.22
N ALA A 338 -4.11 -6.76 13.77
CA ALA A 338 -5.07 -5.68 13.57
C ALA A 338 -5.68 -5.20 14.89
N CYS A 339 -6.23 -4.00 14.85
CA CYS A 339 -7.07 -3.50 15.92
C CYS A 339 -8.31 -4.39 16.07
N GLY A 340 -8.46 -5.02 17.23
CA GLY A 340 -9.60 -5.88 17.54
C GLY A 340 -10.95 -5.15 17.58
N ARG A 341 -10.95 -3.83 17.78
CA ARG A 341 -12.20 -3.03 17.89
C ARG A 341 -12.69 -2.50 16.55
N HIS A 342 -11.78 -2.12 15.66
CA HIS A 342 -12.10 -1.38 14.44
C HIS A 342 -11.58 -2.06 13.16
N GLY A 343 -10.86 -3.18 13.26
CA GLY A 343 -10.39 -3.94 12.11
C GLY A 343 -9.31 -3.25 11.26
N CYS A 344 -8.54 -2.32 11.83
CA CYS A 344 -7.44 -1.69 11.11
C CYS A 344 -6.15 -2.51 11.28
N TYR A 345 -5.52 -2.96 10.19
CA TYR A 345 -4.20 -3.60 10.24
C TYR A 345 -3.13 -2.69 10.84
N CYS A 346 -2.24 -3.24 11.65
CA CYS A 346 -1.12 -2.51 12.23
C CYS A 346 -0.03 -2.31 11.17
N PRO A 347 0.48 -1.07 10.97
CA PRO A 347 1.60 -0.81 10.08
C PRO A 347 2.78 -1.73 10.37
N ARG A 348 3.45 -2.18 9.31
CA ARG A 348 4.61 -3.09 9.35
C ARG A 348 4.39 -4.45 10.02
N SER A 349 3.18 -4.76 10.47
CA SER A 349 2.90 -6.03 11.14
C SER A 349 2.61 -7.16 10.15
N VAL A 350 2.28 -6.86 8.90
CA VAL A 350 1.98 -7.91 7.92
C VAL A 350 3.28 -8.56 7.43
N VAL A 351 3.36 -9.87 7.57
CA VAL A 351 4.56 -10.67 7.29
C VAL A 351 4.25 -11.92 6.48
N ASP A 352 5.20 -12.35 5.67
CA ASP A 352 5.11 -13.61 4.93
C ASP A 352 5.41 -14.81 5.85
N LEU A 353 4.64 -15.88 5.72
CA LEU A 353 4.82 -17.15 6.43
C LEU A 353 5.61 -18.13 5.57
N GLN A 354 6.83 -18.50 5.97
CA GLN A 354 7.67 -19.43 5.17
C GLN A 354 7.25 -20.90 5.37
N LYS A 355 6.63 -21.22 6.51
CA LYS A 355 6.10 -22.55 6.84
C LYS A 355 5.20 -22.46 8.08
N GLY A 356 3.89 -22.58 7.89
CA GLY A 356 2.91 -22.41 8.97
C GLY A 356 3.07 -21.09 9.75
N GLU A 357 2.36 -21.01 10.88
CA GLU A 357 2.49 -19.93 11.86
C GLU A 357 3.59 -20.26 12.88
N ARG A 358 4.82 -19.84 12.59
CA ARG A 358 5.92 -19.99 13.56
C ARG A 358 5.85 -18.87 14.58
N GLN A 359 6.21 -19.15 15.83
CA GLN A 359 6.20 -18.12 16.88
C GLN A 359 7.10 -16.93 16.53
N ALA A 360 8.20 -17.17 15.80
CA ALA A 360 9.05 -16.11 15.24
C ALA A 360 8.30 -15.11 14.33
N ASN A 361 7.33 -15.60 13.53
CA ASN A 361 6.52 -14.75 12.67
C ASN A 361 5.62 -13.82 13.52
N ILE A 362 4.96 -14.38 14.55
CA ILE A 362 4.09 -13.63 15.47
C ILE A 362 4.92 -12.63 16.28
N ASP A 363 6.08 -13.03 16.79
CA ASP A 363 6.96 -12.17 17.59
C ASP A 363 7.39 -10.92 16.83
N TRP A 364 7.80 -11.08 15.56
CA TRP A 364 8.12 -9.96 14.69
C TRP A 364 6.92 -9.05 14.46
N SER A 365 5.80 -9.65 14.03
CA SER A 365 4.56 -8.92 13.74
C SER A 365 4.08 -8.11 14.96
N LEU A 366 4.17 -8.68 16.16
CA LEU A 366 3.81 -8.02 17.41
C LEU A 366 4.75 -6.84 17.71
N CYS A 367 6.07 -7.03 17.62
CA CYS A 367 7.03 -5.96 17.89
C CYS A 367 6.85 -4.79 16.92
N GLU A 368 6.61 -5.07 15.64
CA GLU A 368 6.35 -4.04 14.64
C GLU A 368 5.01 -3.33 14.88
N ALA A 369 3.96 -4.07 15.24
CA ALA A 369 2.67 -3.51 15.62
C ALA A 369 2.82 -2.58 16.83
N LEU A 370 3.49 -3.02 17.90
CA LEU A 370 3.71 -2.23 19.13
C LEU A 370 4.53 -0.97 18.89
N LYS A 371 5.54 -1.02 18.02
CA LYS A 371 6.31 0.17 17.60
C LYS A 371 5.50 1.14 16.75
N ALA A 372 4.53 0.65 15.98
CA ALA A 372 3.69 1.50 15.12
C ALA A 372 2.62 2.25 15.92
N ILE A 373 2.27 1.76 17.11
CA ILE A 373 1.32 2.39 18.02
C ILE A 373 2.11 3.19 19.05
N ASN A 374 1.80 4.47 19.23
CA ASN A 374 2.51 5.35 20.16
C ASN A 374 2.19 4.97 21.63
N ILE A 375 2.65 3.79 22.05
CA ILE A 375 2.18 3.07 23.23
C ILE A 375 3.10 3.20 24.43
N ASP A 376 4.27 3.80 24.27
CA ASP A 376 5.26 4.02 25.36
C ASP A 376 4.63 4.71 26.58
N ASP A 377 3.57 5.45 26.36
CA ASP A 377 2.86 6.19 27.39
C ASP A 377 1.65 5.45 27.99
N LEU A 378 1.18 4.37 27.36
CA LEU A 378 -0.04 3.65 27.74
C LEU A 378 0.27 2.51 28.72
N PRO A 379 -0.62 2.24 29.69
CA PRO A 379 -0.33 1.31 30.78
C PRO A 379 -0.30 -0.16 30.33
N ARG A 380 -1.12 -0.52 29.33
CA ARG A 380 -1.30 -1.91 28.92
C ARG A 380 -1.91 -2.06 27.53
N VAL A 381 -1.70 -3.24 26.94
CA VAL A 381 -2.29 -3.70 25.68
C VAL A 381 -2.89 -5.10 25.88
N LEU A 382 -4.03 -5.35 25.25
CA LEU A 382 -4.65 -6.66 25.17
C LEU A 382 -4.24 -7.33 23.86
N LEU A 383 -3.58 -8.47 23.95
CA LEU A 383 -3.26 -9.31 22.81
C LEU A 383 -4.20 -10.53 22.79
N ILE A 384 -4.93 -10.69 21.69
CA ILE A 384 -5.81 -11.81 21.42
C ILE A 384 -5.14 -12.71 20.39
N TYR A 385 -4.97 -13.98 20.73
CA TYR A 385 -4.46 -15.01 19.81
C TYR A 385 -5.04 -16.38 20.19
N ASP A 386 -5.35 -17.21 19.20
CA ASP A 386 -5.95 -18.54 19.41
C ASP A 386 -5.16 -19.39 20.38
N ILE A 387 -3.85 -19.52 20.15
CA ILE A 387 -2.96 -20.31 21.00
C ILE A 387 -2.28 -19.47 22.08
N MET A 388 -2.92 -18.38 22.54
CA MET A 388 -2.32 -17.48 23.53
C MET A 388 -1.79 -18.22 24.76
N CYS A 389 -2.54 -19.20 25.27
CA CYS A 389 -2.15 -20.01 26.44
C CYS A 389 -0.79 -20.71 26.29
N GLN A 390 -0.34 -20.91 25.05
CA GLN A 390 0.95 -21.46 24.69
C GLN A 390 1.96 -20.34 24.36
N TYR A 391 1.57 -19.46 23.45
CA TYR A 391 2.44 -18.44 22.84
C TYR A 391 3.14 -17.54 23.87
N HIS A 392 2.40 -17.06 24.88
CA HIS A 392 2.92 -16.05 25.82
C HIS A 392 4.02 -16.56 26.75
N LYS A 393 4.10 -17.89 26.97
CA LYS A 393 4.94 -18.50 28.01
C LYS A 393 6.41 -18.16 27.85
N LYS A 394 6.91 -18.15 26.62
CA LYS A 394 8.29 -17.80 26.28
C LYS A 394 8.43 -16.51 25.48
N LEU A 395 7.36 -15.74 25.29
CA LEU A 395 7.38 -14.51 24.51
C LEU A 395 8.51 -13.56 24.92
N LYS A 396 8.59 -13.21 26.21
CA LYS A 396 9.63 -12.31 26.72
C LYS A 396 11.04 -12.87 26.48
N HIS A 397 11.21 -14.18 26.63
CA HIS A 397 12.50 -14.82 26.38
C HIS A 397 12.87 -14.79 24.89
N ARG A 398 11.96 -15.18 23.99
CA ARG A 398 12.18 -15.17 22.53
C ARG A 398 12.55 -13.77 22.02
N ILE A 399 11.87 -12.74 22.53
CA ILE A 399 12.21 -11.35 22.22
C ILE A 399 13.60 -11.01 22.75
N SER A 400 13.89 -11.29 24.03
CA SER A 400 15.16 -10.90 24.67
C SER A 400 16.42 -11.49 24.04
N VAL A 401 16.32 -12.64 23.39
CA VAL A 401 17.47 -13.32 22.75
C VAL A 401 17.65 -12.92 21.28
N SER A 402 16.70 -12.18 20.70
CA SER A 402 16.76 -11.72 19.32
C SER A 402 17.29 -10.28 19.25
N PRO A 403 18.43 -10.01 18.58
CA PRO A 403 18.94 -8.66 18.38
C PRO A 403 18.05 -7.77 17.50
N TYR A 404 17.03 -8.34 16.84
CA TYR A 404 16.12 -7.58 15.95
C TYR A 404 14.78 -7.24 16.59
N LEU A 405 14.47 -7.82 17.75
CA LEU A 405 13.19 -7.63 18.42
C LEU A 405 13.36 -6.79 19.68
N GLU A 406 12.37 -5.95 19.95
CA GLU A 406 12.32 -5.14 21.15
C GLU A 406 10.87 -5.02 21.56
N LEU A 407 10.62 -5.19 22.86
CA LEU A 407 9.31 -5.00 23.45
C LEU A 407 9.36 -3.73 24.30
N PRO A 408 8.43 -2.78 24.10
CA PRO A 408 8.33 -1.64 25.00
C PRO A 408 8.00 -2.11 26.43
N ASP A 409 8.30 -1.28 27.42
CA ASP A 409 7.95 -1.57 28.82
C ASP A 409 6.44 -1.39 29.04
N ILE A 410 5.68 -2.42 28.68
CA ILE A 410 4.23 -2.42 28.72
C ILE A 410 3.67 -3.71 29.32
N VAL A 411 2.53 -3.59 30.01
CA VAL A 411 1.77 -4.74 30.45
C VAL A 411 0.97 -5.32 29.27
N ILE A 412 1.22 -6.60 28.95
CA ILE A 412 0.45 -7.34 27.94
C ILE A 412 -0.57 -8.23 28.64
N ASP A 413 -1.84 -7.82 28.57
CA ASP A 413 -2.98 -8.68 28.87
C ASP A 413 -3.14 -9.72 27.76
N LYS A 414 -3.53 -10.93 28.15
CA LYS A 414 -3.50 -12.12 27.29
C LYS A 414 -4.91 -12.66 27.13
N ALA A 415 -5.34 -12.87 25.90
CA ALA A 415 -6.65 -13.40 25.60
C ALA A 415 -6.65 -14.41 24.46
N ILE A 416 -7.69 -15.23 24.46
CA ILE A 416 -8.08 -16.10 23.35
C ILE A 416 -9.43 -15.62 22.85
N GLY A 417 -9.66 -15.67 21.53
CA GLY A 417 -10.96 -15.34 20.92
C GLY A 417 -12.09 -16.13 21.58
N LEU A 418 -13.28 -15.53 21.68
CA LEU A 418 -14.42 -16.14 22.38
C LEU A 418 -14.89 -17.44 21.72
N PHE A 419 -14.79 -17.55 20.40
CA PHE A 419 -15.10 -18.82 19.73
C PHE A 419 -14.03 -19.86 20.04
N HIS A 420 -12.76 -19.51 19.89
CA HIS A 420 -11.63 -20.41 20.10
C HIS A 420 -11.48 -20.88 21.54
N VAL A 421 -11.71 -20.03 22.55
CA VAL A 421 -11.42 -20.35 23.96
C VAL A 421 -12.20 -21.57 24.47
N HIS A 422 -13.38 -21.85 23.90
CA HIS A 422 -14.17 -23.04 24.22
C HIS A 422 -13.57 -24.35 23.68
N GLY A 423 -12.65 -24.28 22.71
CA GLY A 423 -11.87 -25.41 22.21
C GLY A 423 -10.64 -25.73 23.05
N HIS A 424 -10.30 -24.90 24.05
CA HIS A 424 -9.21 -25.16 24.99
C HIS A 424 -9.74 -25.86 26.26
N GLN A 425 -8.81 -26.29 27.13
CA GLN A 425 -9.17 -26.80 28.46
C GLN A 425 -9.92 -25.76 29.31
N ASP A 426 -10.75 -26.22 30.26
CA ASP A 426 -11.60 -25.37 31.10
C ASP A 426 -10.84 -24.22 31.79
N SER A 427 -9.60 -24.47 32.23
CA SER A 427 -8.79 -23.44 32.88
C SER A 427 -8.46 -22.27 31.95
N CYS A 428 -8.41 -22.47 30.63
CA CYS A 428 -8.19 -21.39 29.66
C CYS A 428 -9.37 -20.44 29.59
N LEU A 429 -10.61 -20.92 29.77
CA LEU A 429 -11.81 -20.08 29.78
C LEU A 429 -11.70 -19.00 30.86
N PHE A 430 -11.35 -19.39 32.09
CA PHE A 430 -11.27 -18.46 33.21
C PHE A 430 -10.05 -17.53 33.14
N HIS A 431 -8.96 -17.96 32.48
CA HIS A 431 -7.73 -17.16 32.39
C HIS A 431 -7.67 -16.23 31.18
N TYR A 432 -8.27 -16.60 30.04
CA TYR A 432 -8.04 -15.94 28.76
C TYR A 432 -9.29 -15.51 28.01
N ALA A 433 -10.51 -15.87 28.45
CA ALA A 433 -11.70 -15.37 27.76
C ALA A 433 -11.81 -13.85 27.92
N THR A 434 -12.02 -13.16 26.81
CA THR A 434 -12.11 -11.69 26.75
C THR A 434 -13.18 -11.13 27.70
N SER A 435 -14.26 -11.89 27.92
CA SER A 435 -15.35 -11.56 28.85
C SER A 435 -14.92 -11.36 30.32
N PHE A 436 -13.78 -11.95 30.73
CA PHE A 436 -13.25 -11.81 32.10
C PHE A 436 -12.14 -10.76 32.21
N ILE A 437 -11.74 -10.14 31.10
CA ILE A 437 -10.66 -9.15 31.07
C ILE A 437 -11.27 -7.76 31.16
N LEU A 438 -10.95 -7.05 32.25
CA LEU A 438 -11.43 -5.70 32.48
C LEU A 438 -11.00 -4.78 31.32
N GLY A 439 -11.90 -3.93 30.82
CA GLY A 439 -11.61 -3.01 29.70
C GLY A 439 -11.64 -3.64 28.30
N ALA A 440 -11.66 -4.98 28.17
CA ALA A 440 -11.75 -5.65 26.87
C ALA A 440 -13.09 -5.41 26.16
N ALA A 441 -14.14 -5.08 26.92
CA ALA A 441 -15.52 -5.01 26.46
C ALA A 441 -16.00 -6.33 25.82
N LYS A 442 -17.05 -6.29 24.99
CA LYS A 442 -17.53 -7.46 24.25
C LYS A 442 -16.80 -7.55 22.92
N ILE A 443 -15.74 -8.35 22.88
CA ILE A 443 -14.93 -8.60 21.68
C ILE A 443 -14.80 -10.10 21.44
N ASN A 444 -15.13 -10.55 20.23
CA ASN A 444 -15.06 -11.95 19.86
C ASN A 444 -13.64 -12.41 19.51
N GLY A 445 -12.79 -11.49 19.01
CA GLY A 445 -11.43 -11.84 18.57
C GLY A 445 -11.34 -12.33 17.13
N GLU A 446 -12.43 -12.31 16.35
CA GLU A 446 -12.52 -12.89 15.00
C GLU A 446 -12.45 -11.82 13.87
N ILE A 447 -11.78 -10.70 14.15
CA ILE A 447 -11.77 -9.59 13.19
C ILE A 447 -10.88 -9.91 11.99
N MET A 448 -9.83 -10.71 12.20
CA MET A 448 -8.82 -10.98 11.18
C MET A 448 -9.40 -11.78 10.03
N GLU A 449 -10.22 -12.79 10.32
CA GLU A 449 -10.93 -13.65 9.37
C GLU A 449 -11.83 -12.81 8.46
N THR A 450 -12.50 -11.80 9.03
CA THR A 450 -13.32 -10.86 8.26
C THR A 450 -12.47 -10.01 7.32
N LEU A 451 -11.31 -9.55 7.78
CA LEU A 451 -10.39 -8.77 6.94
C LEU A 451 -9.74 -9.64 5.85
N TRP A 452 -9.36 -10.87 6.19
CA TRP A 452 -8.83 -11.86 5.27
C TRP A 452 -9.83 -12.26 4.19
N ALA A 453 -11.11 -12.41 4.52
CA ALA A 453 -12.14 -12.73 3.54
C ALA A 453 -12.19 -11.71 2.39
N VAL A 454 -11.94 -10.43 2.66
CA VAL A 454 -11.88 -9.38 1.62
C VAL A 454 -10.63 -9.54 0.76
N LEU A 455 -9.47 -9.79 1.37
CA LEU A 455 -8.20 -9.97 0.65
C LEU A 455 -8.14 -11.27 -0.14
N ASN A 456 -8.81 -12.32 0.30
CA ASN A 456 -8.85 -13.61 -0.39
C ASN A 456 -9.54 -13.54 -1.76
N ASN A 457 -10.38 -12.53 -2.00
CA ASN A 457 -11.00 -12.32 -3.33
C ASN A 457 -10.01 -11.85 -4.40
N ILE A 458 -8.83 -11.37 -3.99
CA ILE A 458 -7.80 -10.83 -4.88
C ILE A 458 -6.47 -11.58 -4.77
N SER A 459 -6.45 -12.68 -3.99
CA SER A 459 -5.26 -13.49 -3.73
C SER A 459 -5.13 -14.67 -4.69
#